data_AF-A0A7C1LID7-F1
#
_entry.id   AF-A0A7C1LID7-F1
#
_cell.length_a   1.000
_cell.length_b   1.000
_cell.length_c   1.000
_cell.angle_alpha   90.00
_cell.angle_beta   90.00
_cell.angle_gamma   90.00
#
_symmetry.space_group_name_H-M   'P 1'
#
loop_
_entity.id
_entity.type
_entity.pdbx_description
1 polymer ?
#
loop_
_entity_poly.entity_id
_entity_poly.type
_entity_poly.pdbx_seq_one_letter_code
_entity_poly.pdbx_strand_id
1 'polypeptide(L)'
;MEKNEINILLTKLKLFQMDYYTKGQAIEAHNLILFYSDLINFKNNLVFNKFIGFSENLKKSESIEDTDAYAKVFANNLIQIILILNKQKSIN
;
A
#
# COMPACT_ATOMS: atom_id res chain seq x y z
N MET A 1 -14.01 0.45 15.58
CA MET A 1 -13.61 -0.67 14.70
C MET A 1 -12.49 -0.27 13.73
N GLU A 2 -12.59 0.87 13.05
CA GLU A 2 -11.62 1.34 12.02
C GLU A 2 -10.13 1.41 12.45
N LYS A 3 -9.82 1.82 13.69
CA LYS A 3 -8.44 1.85 14.20
C LYS A 3 -7.76 0.48 14.15
N ASN A 4 -8.54 -0.59 14.28
CA ASN A 4 -8.02 -1.94 14.21
C ASN A 4 -7.59 -2.28 12.77
N GLU A 5 -8.43 -1.95 11.78
CA GLU A 5 -8.17 -2.28 10.38
C GLU A 5 -6.93 -1.57 9.82
N ILE A 6 -6.77 -0.27 10.14
CA ILE A 6 -5.55 0.47 9.74
C ILE A 6 -4.29 -0.16 10.36
N ASN A 7 -4.34 -0.56 11.64
CA ASN A 7 -3.19 -1.17 12.31
C ASN A 7 -2.87 -2.56 11.74
N ILE A 8 -3.88 -3.36 11.42
CA ILE A 8 -3.71 -4.68 10.80
C ILE A 8 -3.08 -4.51 9.41
N LEU A 9 -3.63 -3.61 8.59
CA LEU A 9 -3.09 -3.33 7.26
C LEU A 9 -1.64 -2.85 7.36
N LEU A 10 -1.33 -1.88 8.23
CA LEU A 10 0.04 -1.39 8.44
C LEU A 10 1.02 -2.50 8.84
N THR A 11 0.60 -3.41 9.73
CA THR A 11 1.43 -4.55 10.13
C THR A 11 1.75 -5.44 8.93
N LYS A 12 0.75 -5.77 8.11
CA LYS A 12 0.93 -6.58 6.91
C LYS A 12 1.79 -5.88 5.85
N LEU A 13 1.58 -4.57 5.61
CA LEU A 13 2.37 -3.79 4.66
C LEU A 13 3.85 -3.69 5.03
N LYS A 14 4.18 -3.69 6.33
CA LYS A 14 5.57 -3.73 6.79
C LYS A 14 6.27 -5.05 6.47
N LEU A 15 5.55 -6.16 6.35
CA LEU A 15 6.15 -7.43 5.92
C LEU A 15 6.64 -7.34 4.48
N PHE A 16 5.84 -6.73 3.59
CA PHE A 16 6.24 -6.46 2.21
C PHE A 16 7.43 -5.48 2.10
N GLN A 17 7.63 -4.58 3.08
CA GLN A 17 8.82 -3.72 3.11
C GLN A 17 10.12 -4.49 3.39
N MET A 18 10.04 -5.68 3.97
CA MET A 18 11.22 -6.49 4.27
C MET A 18 11.69 -7.33 3.07
N ASP A 19 10.86 -7.49 2.04
CA ASP A 19 11.12 -8.38 0.90
C ASP A 19 10.65 -7.80 -0.45
N TYR A 20 10.87 -6.51 -0.66
CA TYR A 20 10.41 -5.78 -1.84
C TYR A 20 11.14 -6.12 -3.16
N TYR A 21 12.06 -7.09 -3.16
CA TYR A 21 12.73 -7.59 -4.37
C TYR A 21 12.00 -8.76 -5.01
N THR A 22 11.08 -9.41 -4.29
CA THR A 22 10.39 -10.61 -4.74
C THR A 22 9.22 -10.24 -5.65
N LYS A 23 9.25 -10.72 -6.91
CA LYS A 23 8.13 -10.59 -7.85
C LYS A 23 6.88 -11.33 -7.36
N GLY A 24 5.70 -10.85 -7.72
CA GLY A 24 4.41 -11.35 -7.23
C GLY A 24 3.92 -10.67 -5.95
N GLN A 25 4.83 -10.14 -5.12
CA GLN A 25 4.45 -9.43 -3.90
C GLN A 25 3.66 -8.16 -4.18
N ALA A 26 3.84 -7.54 -5.35
CA ALA A 26 3.15 -6.29 -5.67
C ALA A 26 1.68 -6.56 -5.95
N ILE A 27 1.37 -7.68 -6.61
CA ILE A 27 -0.01 -8.15 -6.76
C ILE A 27 -0.64 -8.45 -5.40
N GLU A 28 0.07 -9.17 -4.54
CA GLU A 28 -0.45 -9.54 -3.21
C GLU A 28 -0.71 -8.31 -2.34
N ALA A 29 0.26 -7.39 -2.26
CA ALA A 29 0.10 -6.14 -1.52
C ALA A 29 -1.06 -5.31 -2.09
N HIS A 30 -1.18 -5.19 -3.41
CA HIS A 30 -2.28 -4.48 -4.06
C HIS A 30 -3.65 -5.06 -3.69
N ASN A 31 -3.81 -6.39 -3.78
CA ASN A 31 -5.07 -7.05 -3.43
C ASN A 31 -5.43 -6.85 -1.96
N LEU A 32 -4.43 -6.94 -1.07
CA LEU A 32 -4.62 -6.66 0.35
C LEU A 32 -5.06 -5.20 0.57
N ILE A 33 -4.41 -4.26 -0.10
CA ILE A 33 -4.75 -2.83 -0.02
C ILE A 33 -6.20 -2.59 -0.45
N LEU A 34 -6.65 -3.18 -1.56
CA LEU A 34 -8.03 -3.04 -2.04
C LEU A 34 -9.03 -3.61 -1.02
N PHE A 35 -8.79 -4.80 -0.49
CA PHE A 35 -9.67 -5.41 0.51
C PHE A 35 -9.87 -4.50 1.73
N TYR A 36 -8.80 -3.90 2.26
CA TYR A 36 -8.89 -3.01 3.41
C TYR A 36 -9.41 -1.61 3.05
N SER A 37 -9.35 -1.21 1.77
CA SER A 37 -9.75 0.14 1.36
C SER A 37 -11.24 0.40 1.63
N ASP A 38 -12.08 -0.63 1.48
CA ASP A 38 -13.51 -0.57 1.76
C ASP A 38 -13.83 -0.53 3.27
N LEU A 39 -12.86 -0.91 4.11
CA LEU A 39 -13.00 -0.99 5.57
C LEU A 39 -12.47 0.25 6.29
N ILE A 40 -11.80 1.15 5.56
CA ILE A 40 -11.16 2.34 6.12
C ILE A 40 -11.96 3.56 5.72
N ASN A 41 -12.40 4.32 6.72
CA ASN A 41 -13.03 5.61 6.49
C ASN A 41 -11.96 6.69 6.28
N PHE A 42 -11.71 7.04 5.01
CA PHE A 42 -10.75 8.06 4.67
C PHE A 42 -11.31 9.46 4.92
N LYS A 43 -10.45 10.36 5.43
CA LYS A 43 -10.80 11.76 5.70
C LYS A 43 -11.50 12.48 4.53
N ASN A 44 -11.10 12.17 3.29
CA ASN A 44 -11.75 12.68 2.08
C ASN A 44 -11.39 11.85 0.85
N ASN A 45 -12.15 12.06 -0.22
CA ASN A 45 -11.97 11.38 -1.51
C ASN A 45 -10.60 11.63 -2.15
N LEU A 46 -9.98 12.80 -1.93
CA LEU A 46 -8.65 13.08 -2.49
C LEU A 46 -7.59 12.16 -1.87
N VAL A 47 -7.65 11.92 -0.56
CA VAL A 47 -6.73 11.00 0.11
C VAL A 47 -6.99 9.57 -0.32
N PHE A 48 -8.26 9.15 -0.41
CA PHE A 48 -8.64 7.84 -0.92
C PHE A 48 -8.12 7.62 -2.35
N ASN A 49 -8.34 8.56 -3.26
CA ASN A 49 -7.87 8.47 -4.64
C ASN A 49 -6.34 8.39 -4.74
N LYS A 50 -5.61 9.13 -3.89
CA LYS A 50 -4.14 9.00 -3.82
C LYS A 50 -3.72 7.62 -3.32
N PHE A 51 -4.38 7.11 -2.29
CA PHE A 51 -4.13 5.77 -1.74
C PHE A 51 -4.34 4.67 -2.80
N ILE A 52 -5.46 4.70 -3.51
CA ILE A 52 -5.75 3.78 -4.61
C ILE A 52 -4.76 3.96 -5.78
N GLY A 53 -4.42 5.20 -6.13
CA GLY A 53 -3.45 5.48 -7.19
C GLY A 53 -2.07 4.87 -6.92
N PHE A 54 -1.58 4.95 -5.68
CA PHE A 54 -0.34 4.27 -5.30
C PHE A 54 -0.48 2.74 -5.33
N SER A 55 -1.64 2.20 -4.95
CA SER A 55 -1.90 0.75 -5.03
C SER A 55 -1.86 0.25 -6.49
N GLU A 56 -2.46 0.98 -7.42
CA GLU A 56 -2.42 0.64 -8.85
C GLU A 56 -1.01 0.73 -9.43
N ASN A 57 -0.22 1.73 -9.02
CA ASN A 57 1.18 1.85 -9.44
C ASN A 57 2.05 0.73 -8.87
N LEU A 58 1.72 0.25 -7.66
CA LEU A 58 2.37 -0.89 -7.04
C LEU A 58 2.08 -2.16 -7.86
N LYS A 59 0.83 -2.44 -8.21
CA LYS A 59 0.48 -3.55 -9.14
C LYS A 59 1.21 -3.46 -10.48
N LYS A 60 1.30 -2.25 -11.06
CA LYS A 60 2.01 -2.02 -12.33
C LYS A 60 3.51 -2.29 -12.24
N SER A 61 4.12 -2.29 -11.04
CA SER A 61 5.54 -2.60 -10.94
C SER A 61 5.84 -4.02 -11.39
N GLU A 62 4.88 -4.96 -11.30
CA GLU A 62 5.05 -6.37 -11.69
C GLU A 62 5.44 -6.58 -13.15
N SER A 63 5.04 -5.67 -14.04
CA SER A 63 5.45 -5.73 -15.44
C SER A 63 6.89 -5.25 -15.68
N ILE A 64 7.60 -4.76 -14.65
CA ILE A 64 8.98 -4.32 -14.77
C ILE A 64 9.89 -5.55 -14.77
N GLU A 65 10.65 -5.74 -15.84
CA GLU A 65 11.59 -6.85 -15.99
C GLU A 65 12.82 -6.69 -15.11
N ASP A 66 13.38 -5.48 -15.09
CA ASP A 66 14.55 -5.13 -14.29
C ASP A 66 14.23 -5.13 -12.78
N THR A 67 14.94 -5.97 -12.03
CA THR A 67 14.68 -6.20 -10.60
C THR A 67 14.90 -4.94 -9.77
N ASP A 68 15.89 -4.11 -10.08
CA ASP A 68 16.19 -2.90 -9.32
C ASP A 68 15.13 -1.82 -9.57
N ALA A 69 14.71 -1.65 -10.81
CA ALA A 69 13.62 -0.77 -11.18
C ALA A 69 12.28 -1.23 -10.56
N TYR A 70 12.01 -2.55 -10.57
CA TYR A 70 10.87 -3.15 -9.88
C TYR A 70 10.89 -2.76 -8.39
N ALA A 71 11.98 -3.09 -7.71
CA ALA A 71 12.17 -2.88 -6.27
C ALA A 71 12.00 -1.40 -5.90
N LYS A 72 12.56 -0.49 -6.71
CA LYS A 72 12.43 0.95 -6.52
C LYS A 72 10.99 1.45 -6.64
N VAL A 73 10.28 1.02 -7.68
CA VAL A 73 8.87 1.42 -7.89
C VAL A 73 7.99 0.82 -6.79
N PHE A 74 8.19 -0.44 -6.45
CA PHE A 74 7.48 -1.13 -5.37
C PHE A 74 7.66 -0.38 -4.05
N ALA A 75 8.91 -0.19 -3.61
CA ALA A 75 9.22 0.40 -2.31
C ALA A 75 8.69 1.83 -2.21
N ASN A 76 8.81 2.62 -3.28
CA ASN A 76 8.29 3.98 -3.32
C ASN A 76 6.76 4.03 -3.20
N ASN A 77 6.02 3.18 -3.91
CA ASN A 77 4.56 3.17 -3.78
C ASN A 77 4.12 2.65 -2.40
N LEU A 78 4.76 1.59 -1.91
CA LEU A 78 4.45 1.01 -0.60
C LEU A 78 4.67 2.01 0.54
N ILE A 79 5.76 2.78 0.52
CA ILE A 79 6.01 3.79 1.57
C ILE A 79 4.97 4.91 1.53
N GLN A 80 4.55 5.37 0.34
CA GLN A 80 3.53 6.41 0.23
C GLN A 80 2.19 5.95 0.83
N ILE A 81 1.81 4.70 0.59
CA ILE A 81 0.62 4.07 1.17
C ILE A 81 0.72 4.03 2.70
N ILE A 82 1.85 3.56 3.24
CA ILE A 82 2.10 3.52 4.69
C ILE A 82 2.04 4.92 5.31
N LEU A 83 2.59 5.95 4.65
CA LEU A 83 2.53 7.33 5.12
C LEU A 83 1.09 7.88 5.15
N ILE A 84 0.27 7.56 4.14
CA ILE A 84 -1.15 7.92 4.14
C ILE A 84 -1.87 7.28 5.33
N LEU A 85 -1.68 5.97 5.54
CA LEU A 85 -2.31 5.23 6.62
C LEU A 85 -1.90 5.74 8.00
N ASN A 86 -0.62 6.04 8.21
CA ASN A 86 -0.14 6.65 9.45
C ASN A 86 -0.78 8.02 9.71
N LYS A 87 -0.92 8.86 8.67
CA LYS A 87 -1.61 10.16 8.80
C LYS A 87 -3.11 9.99 9.11
N GLN A 88 -3.78 9.01 8.51
CA GLN A 88 -5.18 8.69 8.84
C GLN A 88 -5.32 8.25 10.30
N LYS A 89 -4.42 7.37 10.76
CA LYS A 89 -4.38 6.88 12.15
C LYS A 89 -4.23 8.01 13.18
N SER A 90 -3.45 9.06 12.88
CA SER A 90 -3.25 10.19 13.80
C SER A 90 -4.44 11.15 13.92
N ILE A 91 -5.41 11.07 13.00
CA ILE A 91 -6.56 11.98 12.95
C ILE A 91 -7.80 11.35 13.60
N ASN A 92 -7.90 10.01 13.61
CA ASN A 92 -8.98 9.26 14.26
C ASN A 92 -8.58 8.79 15.66
#